data_AF-A0A8J6HJU0-F1
#
_entry.id   AF-A0A8J6HJU0-F1
#
_cell.length_a   1.000
_cell.length_b   1.000
_cell.length_c   1.000
_cell.angle_alpha   90.00
_cell.angle_beta   90.00
_cell.angle_gamma   90.00
#
_symmetry.space_group_name_H-M   'P 1'
#
loop_
_entity.id
_entity.type
_entity.pdbx_description
1 polymer ?
#
loop_
_entity_poly.entity_id
_entity_poly.type
_entity_poly.pdbx_seq_one_letter_code
_entity_poly.pdbx_strand_id
1 'polypeptide(L)'
;MTDKSSSTTQVLQGNAVFANNLYQILARKPGNVFFSPFSVHAILSMIYQGARDETAKALADTLGLPDAECTAIAYRSIMDRLKTVEDVVLLVAYKIYAGQYESFKVEFEKEVREKFDSEIEFVDFDDRSGAVKIINEWVEKKTDDKIKGIIAESFITEETGLILINAIYFKGGWREPFREDSTQSTPFYLDGGSTVDVQMMHGIKSALYKHDEDLNAHVLALPFKGDKINLVIILPEEKDGIKNLETKLSTSFGRVTQNLGSKNVSLSLPKFKLEADMDLNKILLEMGLKIIFDKRCANFKGIIELASNENLSVDSVIQKAFIEVNEWGTEAAAATAQVLEGNAILANSLYRILAKQDGNVFFSPFSIHTILSTLHQGAEDETAKILADVLKIPDAKSTALAYKSILTELKSIEDAVLLMANKICIRQSETFEDEFKKEVREKFDSEVEVVDFEKNKSGAVKKINKWIAKKTGNKIKEIVNVEMIDEGSALVLINALYFKGDWFEHFKKNSTTSQEFYVKEGSTVNVEMMKGTKTGYYKYDEDLMAQVVALPFQNRRIQLVIVLPEQKDGIKNLEEKLVSTSLTQLTKNLYKNYGSQ
;
A
#
# COMPACT_ATOMS: atom_id res chain seq x y z
N MET A 1 -10.24 11.21 -40.16
CA MET A 1 -9.48 11.59 -38.96
C MET A 1 -10.48 12.04 -37.91
N THR A 2 -11.12 11.09 -37.24
CA THR A 2 -11.93 11.34 -36.04
C THR A 2 -10.97 11.83 -34.95
N ASP A 3 -11.26 12.99 -34.38
CA ASP A 3 -10.43 13.63 -33.36
C ASP A 3 -10.36 12.72 -32.12
N LYS A 4 -9.16 12.24 -31.76
CA LYS A 4 -8.93 11.32 -30.62
C LYS A 4 -9.50 11.86 -29.29
N SER A 5 -9.55 13.18 -29.16
CA SER A 5 -10.15 13.87 -28.01
C SER A 5 -11.66 13.62 -27.91
N SER A 6 -12.35 13.56 -29.05
CA SER A 6 -13.79 13.33 -29.14
C SER A 6 -14.17 11.91 -28.71
N SER A 7 -13.47 10.89 -29.23
CA SER A 7 -13.75 9.47 -28.89
C SER A 7 -13.48 9.16 -27.41
N THR A 8 -12.41 9.72 -26.84
CA THR A 8 -12.10 9.56 -25.41
C THR A 8 -13.21 10.15 -24.55
N THR A 9 -13.72 11.32 -24.92
CA THR A 9 -14.82 11.98 -24.20
C THR A 9 -16.10 11.15 -24.26
N GLN A 10 -16.44 10.59 -25.43
CA GLN A 10 -17.63 9.76 -25.59
C GLN A 10 -17.56 8.48 -24.74
N VAL A 11 -16.41 7.77 -24.74
CA VAL A 11 -16.24 6.58 -23.88
C VAL A 11 -16.34 6.91 -22.39
N LEU A 12 -15.80 8.05 -21.94
CA LEU A 12 -15.92 8.47 -20.53
C LEU A 12 -17.36 8.87 -20.17
N GLN A 13 -18.10 9.49 -21.09
CA GLN A 13 -19.52 9.79 -20.89
C GLN A 13 -20.36 8.52 -20.84
N GLY A 14 -20.13 7.58 -21.77
CA GLY A 14 -20.74 6.24 -21.76
C GLY A 14 -20.47 5.51 -20.45
N ASN A 15 -19.22 5.54 -19.98
CA ASN A 15 -18.84 4.97 -18.69
C ASN A 15 -19.58 5.61 -17.50
N ALA A 16 -19.74 6.94 -17.48
CA ALA A 16 -20.48 7.62 -16.41
C ALA A 16 -21.97 7.23 -16.38
N VAL A 17 -22.60 7.09 -17.55
CA VAL A 17 -24.00 6.63 -17.66
C VAL A 17 -24.12 5.17 -17.24
N PHE A 18 -23.23 4.31 -17.74
CA PHE A 18 -23.16 2.90 -17.36
C PHE A 18 -22.95 2.72 -15.85
N ALA A 19 -22.02 3.49 -15.26
CA ALA A 19 -21.72 3.47 -13.83
C ALA A 19 -22.96 3.79 -12.99
N ASN A 20 -23.70 4.82 -13.38
CA ASN A 20 -24.93 5.20 -12.71
C ASN A 20 -26.00 4.11 -12.83
N ASN A 21 -26.24 3.57 -14.03
CA ASN A 21 -27.22 2.51 -14.22
C ASN A 21 -26.89 1.25 -13.41
N LEU A 22 -25.61 0.87 -13.39
CA LEU A 22 -25.10 -0.24 -12.59
C LEU A 22 -25.31 0.01 -11.09
N TYR A 23 -24.96 1.22 -10.60
CA TYR A 23 -25.20 1.63 -9.21
C TYR A 23 -26.68 1.51 -8.81
N GLN A 24 -27.58 2.03 -9.64
CA GLN A 24 -29.03 2.06 -9.36
C GLN A 24 -29.66 0.66 -9.25
N ILE A 25 -29.04 -0.36 -9.85
CA ILE A 25 -29.47 -1.76 -9.68
C ILE A 25 -28.87 -2.34 -8.39
N LEU A 26 -27.58 -2.09 -8.15
CA LEU A 26 -26.86 -2.60 -6.99
C LEU A 26 -27.41 -2.03 -5.67
N ALA A 27 -27.71 -0.74 -5.62
CA ALA A 27 -28.21 -0.02 -4.44
C ALA A 27 -29.61 -0.46 -3.98
N ARG A 28 -30.33 -1.27 -4.77
CA ARG A 28 -31.63 -1.83 -4.36
C ARG A 28 -31.51 -2.90 -3.29
N LYS A 29 -30.33 -3.50 -3.16
CA LYS A 29 -30.04 -4.48 -2.11
C LYS A 29 -29.52 -3.74 -0.87
N PRO A 30 -29.91 -4.17 0.34
CA PRO A 30 -29.36 -3.59 1.56
C PRO A 30 -27.86 -3.91 1.69
N GLY A 31 -27.12 -2.98 2.30
CA GLY A 31 -25.69 -3.13 2.59
C GLY A 31 -24.79 -2.20 1.78
N ASN A 32 -23.49 -2.35 1.99
CA ASN A 32 -22.50 -1.53 1.27
C ASN A 32 -22.37 -2.01 -0.18
N VAL A 33 -22.32 -1.06 -1.12
CA VAL A 33 -22.08 -1.31 -2.53
C VAL A 33 -20.67 -0.85 -2.89
N PHE A 34 -19.86 -1.73 -3.47
CA PHE A 34 -18.50 -1.40 -3.88
C PHE A 34 -18.16 -2.10 -5.20
N PHE A 35 -17.76 -1.32 -6.21
CA PHE A 35 -17.44 -1.83 -7.55
C PHE A 35 -16.63 -0.83 -8.35
N SER A 36 -16.01 -1.30 -9.44
CA SER A 36 -15.35 -0.44 -10.43
C SER A 36 -16.11 -0.46 -11.76
N PRO A 37 -16.94 0.56 -12.05
CA PRO A 37 -17.66 0.62 -13.31
C PRO A 37 -16.74 0.76 -14.51
N PHE A 38 -15.63 1.51 -14.38
CA PHE A 38 -14.64 1.66 -15.44
C PHE A 38 -14.08 0.32 -15.88
N SER A 39 -13.80 -0.54 -14.91
CA SER A 39 -13.20 -1.85 -15.17
C SER A 39 -14.18 -2.83 -15.83
N VAL A 40 -15.44 -2.86 -15.39
CA VAL A 40 -16.50 -3.64 -16.06
C VAL A 40 -16.75 -3.13 -17.47
N HIS A 41 -16.80 -1.81 -17.65
CA HIS A 41 -17.00 -1.20 -18.95
C HIS A 41 -15.85 -1.52 -19.91
N ALA A 42 -14.60 -1.57 -19.42
CA ALA A 42 -13.43 -1.92 -20.22
C ALA A 42 -13.51 -3.36 -20.73
N ILE A 43 -13.79 -4.33 -19.85
CA ILE A 43 -13.82 -5.74 -20.26
C ILE A 43 -15.01 -6.06 -21.19
N LEU A 44 -16.16 -5.39 -21.03
CA LEU A 44 -17.26 -5.49 -21.98
C LEU A 44 -16.94 -4.79 -23.33
N SER A 45 -16.15 -3.71 -23.29
CA SER A 45 -15.65 -3.04 -24.51
C SER A 45 -14.62 -3.88 -25.26
N MET A 46 -13.94 -4.81 -24.59
CA MET A 46 -13.05 -5.78 -25.23
C MET A 46 -13.86 -6.78 -26.07
N ILE A 47 -14.89 -7.42 -25.52
CA ILE A 47 -15.74 -8.34 -26.32
C ILE A 47 -16.52 -7.62 -27.42
N TYR A 48 -16.79 -6.31 -27.26
CA TYR A 48 -17.36 -5.49 -28.34
C TYR A 48 -16.49 -5.46 -29.61
N GLN A 49 -15.16 -5.53 -29.49
CA GLN A 49 -14.26 -5.62 -30.65
C GLN A 49 -14.49 -6.90 -31.48
N GLY A 50 -14.83 -7.99 -30.80
CA GLY A 50 -15.13 -9.29 -31.41
C GLY A 50 -16.62 -9.54 -31.71
N ALA A 51 -17.51 -8.65 -31.27
CA ALA A 51 -18.95 -8.76 -31.47
C ALA A 51 -19.35 -8.33 -32.89
N ARG A 52 -20.45 -8.89 -33.40
CA ARG A 52 -21.02 -8.54 -34.71
C ARG A 52 -22.52 -8.27 -34.60
N ASP A 53 -23.06 -7.55 -35.59
CA ASP A 53 -24.48 -7.33 -35.81
C ASP A 53 -25.24 -6.87 -34.55
N GLU A 54 -26.36 -7.51 -34.20
CA GLU A 54 -27.18 -7.16 -33.03
C GLU A 54 -26.42 -7.29 -31.71
N THR A 55 -25.41 -8.17 -31.63
CA THR A 55 -24.58 -8.32 -30.43
C THR A 55 -23.69 -7.10 -30.23
N ALA A 56 -23.05 -6.64 -31.32
CA ALA A 56 -22.24 -5.42 -31.30
C ALA A 56 -23.10 -4.19 -30.97
N LYS A 57 -24.27 -4.10 -31.59
CA LYS A 57 -25.23 -3.01 -31.32
C LYS A 57 -25.68 -2.97 -29.86
N ALA A 58 -26.06 -4.12 -29.29
CA ALA A 58 -26.49 -4.18 -27.90
C ALA A 58 -25.39 -3.77 -26.91
N LEU A 59 -24.14 -4.18 -27.16
CA LEU A 59 -22.97 -3.74 -26.38
C LEU A 59 -22.76 -2.23 -26.50
N ALA A 60 -22.76 -1.69 -27.73
CA ALA A 60 -22.56 -0.27 -27.96
C ALA A 60 -23.65 0.58 -27.30
N ASP A 61 -24.92 0.20 -27.45
CA ASP A 61 -26.07 0.92 -26.88
C ASP A 61 -26.05 0.87 -25.35
N THR A 62 -25.75 -0.28 -24.74
CA THR A 62 -25.73 -0.44 -23.27
C THR A 62 -24.57 0.33 -22.61
N LEU A 63 -23.42 0.36 -23.27
CA LEU A 63 -22.19 0.98 -22.75
C LEU A 63 -22.05 2.45 -23.19
N GLY A 64 -22.82 2.91 -24.16
CA GLY A 64 -22.67 4.26 -24.73
C GLY A 64 -21.38 4.43 -25.52
N LEU A 65 -20.98 3.39 -26.27
CA LEU A 65 -19.73 3.38 -27.02
C LEU A 65 -19.86 3.99 -28.42
N PRO A 66 -18.78 4.59 -28.96
CA PRO A 66 -18.65 4.81 -30.39
C PRO A 66 -18.45 3.48 -31.15
N ASP A 67 -18.08 3.56 -32.43
CA ASP A 67 -17.61 2.40 -33.17
C ASP A 67 -16.40 1.72 -32.46
N ALA A 68 -16.18 0.45 -32.80
CA ALA A 68 -15.18 -0.41 -32.16
C ALA A 68 -13.76 0.19 -32.23
N GLU A 69 -13.35 0.71 -33.40
CA GLU A 69 -12.01 1.29 -33.60
C GLU A 69 -11.81 2.53 -32.72
N CYS A 70 -12.76 3.47 -32.74
CA CYS A 70 -12.74 4.65 -31.88
C CYS A 70 -12.73 4.28 -30.39
N THR A 71 -13.46 3.23 -30.00
CA THR A 71 -13.49 2.71 -28.62
C THR A 71 -12.11 2.21 -28.21
N ALA A 72 -11.46 1.39 -29.04
CA ALA A 72 -10.14 0.84 -28.75
C ALA A 72 -9.07 1.94 -28.66
N ILE A 73 -9.12 2.95 -29.54
CA ILE A 73 -8.21 4.12 -29.49
C ILE A 73 -8.41 4.91 -28.18
N ALA A 74 -9.66 5.14 -27.78
CA ALA A 74 -9.98 5.83 -26.54
C ALA A 74 -9.44 5.08 -25.31
N TYR A 75 -9.67 3.77 -25.24
CA TYR A 75 -9.17 2.96 -24.13
C TYR A 75 -7.66 2.97 -24.01
N ARG A 76 -6.94 2.84 -25.13
CA ARG A 76 -5.48 2.98 -25.13
C ARG A 76 -5.05 4.30 -24.53
N SER A 77 -5.66 5.40 -24.99
CA SER A 77 -5.33 6.74 -24.48
C SER A 77 -5.63 6.90 -22.99
N ILE A 78 -6.69 6.28 -22.48
CA ILE A 78 -7.06 6.34 -21.05
C ILE A 78 -6.06 5.52 -20.23
N MET A 79 -5.76 4.29 -20.65
CA MET A 79 -4.81 3.40 -19.95
C MET A 79 -3.40 3.99 -19.92
N ASP A 80 -2.93 4.56 -21.03
CA ASP A 80 -1.63 5.25 -21.09
C ASP A 80 -1.57 6.40 -20.07
N ARG A 81 -2.66 7.17 -19.92
CA ARG A 81 -2.73 8.24 -18.91
C ARG A 81 -2.75 7.69 -17.48
N LEU A 82 -3.51 6.63 -17.21
CA LEU A 82 -3.57 6.01 -15.89
C LEU A 82 -2.21 5.45 -15.46
N LYS A 83 -1.44 4.87 -16.39
CA LYS A 83 -0.07 4.38 -16.13
C LYS A 83 0.92 5.48 -15.76
N THR A 84 0.67 6.72 -16.18
CA THR A 84 1.55 7.87 -15.86
C THR A 84 1.24 8.53 -14.53
N VAL A 85 0.22 8.08 -13.79
CA VAL A 85 -0.10 8.65 -12.48
C VAL A 85 0.89 8.12 -11.45
N GLU A 86 1.83 8.97 -11.06
CA GLU A 86 2.79 8.69 -9.98
C GLU A 86 2.09 8.75 -8.59
N ASP A 87 2.75 8.22 -7.57
CA ASP A 87 2.32 8.23 -6.15
C ASP A 87 1.06 7.44 -5.77
N VAL A 88 0.42 6.78 -6.74
CA VAL A 88 -0.66 5.80 -6.54
C VAL A 88 -0.30 4.47 -7.19
N VAL A 89 -0.85 3.39 -6.65
CA VAL A 89 -0.80 2.06 -7.24
C VAL A 89 -2.23 1.66 -7.57
N LEU A 90 -2.51 1.58 -8.85
CA LEU A 90 -3.78 1.07 -9.38
C LEU A 90 -3.47 -0.24 -10.10
N LEU A 91 -3.76 -1.36 -9.47
CA LEU A 91 -3.66 -2.67 -10.09
C LEU A 91 -5.03 -3.01 -10.66
N VAL A 92 -5.12 -3.06 -11.99
CA VAL A 92 -6.31 -3.55 -12.65
C VAL A 92 -5.95 -4.72 -13.52
N ALA A 93 -6.66 -5.83 -13.29
CA ALA A 93 -6.51 -7.06 -14.04
C ALA A 93 -7.80 -7.28 -14.85
N TYR A 94 -7.64 -7.44 -16.16
CA TYR A 94 -8.70 -7.84 -17.08
C TYR A 94 -8.23 -9.09 -17.82
N LYS A 95 -9.08 -10.10 -17.94
CA LYS A 95 -8.78 -11.24 -18.81
C LYS A 95 -10.06 -11.89 -19.31
N ILE A 96 -10.02 -12.28 -20.59
CA ILE A 96 -11.06 -13.12 -21.19
C ILE A 96 -10.50 -14.54 -21.25
N TYR A 97 -11.23 -15.47 -20.63
CA TYR A 97 -10.97 -16.89 -20.74
C TYR A 97 -11.99 -17.51 -21.68
N ALA A 98 -11.52 -18.29 -22.65
CA ALA A 98 -12.37 -19.04 -23.57
C ALA A 98 -12.18 -20.55 -23.40
N GLY A 99 -13.22 -21.33 -23.67
CA GLY A 99 -13.12 -22.79 -23.77
C GLY A 99 -12.16 -23.20 -24.89
N GLN A 100 -11.71 -24.46 -24.94
CA GLN A 100 -10.79 -24.89 -25.98
C GLN A 100 -11.45 -24.84 -27.38
N TYR A 101 -10.92 -23.96 -28.23
CA TYR A 101 -11.27 -23.84 -29.66
C TYR A 101 -9.99 -23.85 -30.51
N GLU A 102 -10.11 -23.83 -31.85
CA GLU A 102 -8.94 -23.94 -32.75
C GLU A 102 -7.92 -22.80 -32.57
N SER A 103 -8.38 -21.54 -32.60
CA SER A 103 -7.51 -20.37 -32.40
C SER A 103 -8.30 -19.07 -32.18
N PHE A 104 -7.72 -18.13 -31.44
CA PHE A 104 -8.20 -16.75 -31.41
C PHE A 104 -7.88 -16.06 -32.74
N LYS A 105 -8.73 -15.13 -33.16
CA LYS A 105 -8.42 -14.28 -34.31
C LYS A 105 -7.27 -13.34 -33.98
N VAL A 106 -6.28 -13.29 -34.89
CA VAL A 106 -5.05 -12.53 -34.71
C VAL A 106 -5.33 -11.04 -34.50
N GLU A 107 -6.30 -10.49 -35.23
CA GLU A 107 -6.70 -9.08 -35.11
C GLU A 107 -7.28 -8.77 -33.73
N PHE A 108 -8.14 -9.65 -33.21
CA PHE A 108 -8.76 -9.50 -31.90
C PHE A 108 -7.73 -9.57 -30.77
N GLU A 109 -6.85 -10.58 -30.80
CA GLU A 109 -5.77 -10.72 -29.82
C GLU A 109 -4.87 -9.48 -29.82
N LYS A 110 -4.53 -8.99 -31.00
CA LYS A 110 -3.71 -7.78 -31.17
C LYS A 110 -4.42 -6.55 -30.59
N GLU A 111 -5.70 -6.36 -30.86
CA GLU A 111 -6.46 -5.23 -30.33
C GLU A 111 -6.55 -5.27 -28.80
N VAL A 112 -6.89 -6.41 -28.22
CA VAL A 112 -6.94 -6.60 -26.77
C VAL A 112 -5.59 -6.27 -26.13
N ARG A 113 -4.50 -6.82 -26.66
CA ARG A 113 -3.15 -6.58 -26.14
C ARG A 113 -2.70 -5.13 -26.29
N GLU A 114 -2.82 -4.56 -27.48
CA GLU A 114 -2.23 -3.25 -27.80
C GLU A 114 -3.11 -2.05 -27.39
N LYS A 115 -4.41 -2.25 -27.20
CA LYS A 115 -5.37 -1.16 -26.93
C LYS A 115 -5.93 -1.19 -25.51
N PHE A 116 -6.08 -2.38 -24.93
CA PHE A 116 -6.62 -2.56 -23.59
C PHE A 116 -5.58 -3.00 -22.56
N ASP A 117 -4.34 -3.30 -22.99
CA ASP A 117 -3.26 -3.80 -22.13
C ASP A 117 -3.67 -5.07 -21.36
N SER A 118 -4.37 -5.96 -22.06
CA SER A 118 -5.03 -7.12 -21.48
C SER A 118 -4.66 -8.39 -22.25
N GLU A 119 -4.99 -9.54 -21.66
CA GLU A 119 -4.68 -10.87 -22.17
C GLU A 119 -5.96 -11.64 -22.46
N ILE A 120 -5.85 -12.63 -23.35
CA ILE A 120 -6.86 -13.66 -23.60
C ILE A 120 -6.20 -15.03 -23.48
N GLU A 121 -6.93 -16.03 -23.01
CA GLU A 121 -6.38 -17.36 -22.79
C GLU A 121 -7.43 -18.45 -23.00
N PHE A 122 -7.01 -19.56 -23.60
CA PHE A 122 -7.80 -20.78 -23.65
C PHE A 122 -7.63 -21.57 -22.36
N VAL A 123 -8.73 -22.07 -21.81
CA VAL A 123 -8.74 -22.91 -20.63
C VAL A 123 -9.62 -24.13 -20.90
N ASP A 124 -9.15 -25.28 -20.40
CA ASP A 124 -9.96 -26.49 -20.40
C ASP A 124 -11.04 -26.38 -19.32
N PHE A 125 -12.27 -26.04 -19.72
CA PHE A 125 -13.40 -25.95 -18.79
C PHE A 125 -13.98 -27.31 -18.41
N ASP A 126 -13.61 -28.39 -19.10
CA ASP A 126 -13.98 -29.75 -18.70
C ASP A 126 -13.19 -30.18 -17.45
N ASP A 127 -11.92 -29.74 -17.32
CA ASP A 127 -11.19 -29.74 -16.05
C ASP A 127 -11.52 -28.49 -15.22
N ARG A 128 -12.71 -28.49 -14.60
CA ARG A 128 -13.18 -27.36 -13.76
C ARG A 128 -12.19 -26.98 -12.67
N SER A 129 -11.56 -27.96 -12.03
CA SER A 129 -10.63 -27.73 -10.93
C SER A 129 -9.34 -27.06 -11.42
N GLY A 130 -8.80 -27.52 -12.55
CA GLY A 130 -7.67 -26.91 -13.23
C GLY A 130 -7.99 -25.50 -13.72
N ALA A 131 -9.16 -25.30 -14.33
CA ALA A 131 -9.62 -24.00 -14.79
C ALA A 131 -9.72 -22.96 -13.66
N VAL A 132 -10.37 -23.32 -12.54
CA VAL A 132 -10.47 -22.47 -11.35
C VAL A 132 -9.08 -22.10 -10.82
N LYS A 133 -8.17 -23.07 -10.78
CA LYS A 133 -6.79 -22.84 -10.34
C LYS A 133 -6.06 -21.85 -11.25
N ILE A 134 -6.11 -22.06 -12.57
CA ILE A 134 -5.47 -21.18 -13.57
C ILE A 134 -5.98 -19.73 -13.43
N ILE A 135 -7.29 -19.56 -13.33
CA ILE A 135 -7.91 -18.23 -13.24
C ILE A 135 -7.53 -17.54 -11.92
N ASN A 136 -7.62 -18.24 -10.79
CA ASN A 136 -7.30 -17.67 -9.49
C ASN A 136 -5.81 -17.34 -9.36
N GLU A 137 -4.90 -18.23 -9.77
CA GLU A 137 -3.45 -17.98 -9.73
C GLU A 137 -3.05 -16.77 -10.59
N TRP A 138 -3.70 -16.60 -11.75
CA TRP A 138 -3.45 -15.42 -12.59
C TRP A 138 -3.91 -14.13 -11.91
N VAL A 139 -5.09 -14.12 -11.28
CA VAL A 139 -5.59 -12.94 -10.54
C VAL A 139 -4.71 -12.64 -9.33
N GLU A 140 -4.33 -13.66 -8.56
CA GLU A 140 -3.43 -13.51 -7.41
C GLU A 140 -2.11 -12.89 -7.86
N LYS A 141 -1.50 -13.41 -8.93
CA LYS A 141 -0.27 -12.84 -9.49
C LYS A 141 -0.43 -11.39 -9.97
N LYS A 142 -1.51 -11.06 -10.67
CA LYS A 142 -1.73 -9.69 -11.21
C LYS A 142 -2.11 -8.68 -10.12
N THR A 143 -2.68 -9.16 -9.02
CA THR A 143 -3.09 -8.33 -7.89
C THR A 143 -2.13 -8.41 -6.72
N ASP A 144 -1.00 -9.11 -6.86
CA ASP A 144 0.03 -9.23 -5.82
C ASP A 144 -0.52 -9.84 -4.53
N ASP A 145 -1.25 -10.95 -4.70
CA ASP A 145 -1.94 -11.72 -3.65
C ASP A 145 -3.05 -10.96 -2.91
N LYS A 146 -3.41 -9.74 -3.34
CA LYS A 146 -4.45 -8.92 -2.68
C LYS A 146 -5.87 -9.41 -2.96
N ILE A 147 -6.07 -10.07 -4.09
CA ILE A 147 -7.35 -10.63 -4.49
C ILE A 147 -7.19 -12.12 -4.73
N LYS A 148 -7.86 -12.92 -3.91
CA LYS A 148 -7.81 -14.39 -3.93
C LYS A 148 -9.19 -14.97 -4.19
N GLY A 149 -9.20 -16.16 -4.80
CA GLY A 149 -10.43 -16.94 -5.00
C GLY A 149 -11.52 -16.15 -5.72
N ILE A 150 -11.20 -15.54 -6.86
CA ILE A 150 -12.17 -14.75 -7.65
C ILE A 150 -13.29 -15.61 -8.23
N ILE A 151 -13.02 -16.90 -8.48
CA ILE A 151 -13.96 -17.84 -9.09
C ILE A 151 -13.95 -19.18 -8.34
N ALA A 152 -15.11 -19.83 -8.34
CA ALA A 152 -15.33 -21.18 -7.82
C ALA A 152 -15.83 -22.11 -8.95
N GLU A 153 -15.77 -23.43 -8.74
CA GLU A 153 -16.19 -24.42 -9.75
C GLU A 153 -17.64 -24.26 -10.20
N SER A 154 -18.51 -23.70 -9.35
CA SER A 154 -19.92 -23.45 -9.66
C SER A 154 -20.15 -22.46 -10.82
N PHE A 155 -19.13 -21.70 -11.22
CA PHE A 155 -19.18 -20.78 -12.36
C PHE A 155 -18.83 -21.45 -13.69
N ILE A 156 -18.38 -22.71 -13.67
CA ILE A 156 -17.91 -23.43 -14.85
C ILE A 156 -18.82 -24.63 -15.12
N THR A 157 -19.25 -24.75 -16.36
CA THR A 157 -20.10 -25.84 -16.87
C THR A 157 -19.47 -26.43 -18.13
N GLU A 158 -19.92 -27.62 -18.55
CA GLU A 158 -19.47 -28.24 -19.81
C GLU A 158 -19.82 -27.41 -21.06
N GLU A 159 -20.75 -26.45 -20.94
CA GLU A 159 -21.14 -25.58 -22.06
C GLU A 159 -20.44 -24.21 -22.04
N THR A 160 -19.59 -23.96 -21.05
CA THR A 160 -18.96 -22.66 -20.83
C THR A 160 -18.09 -22.26 -22.02
N GLY A 161 -18.46 -21.16 -22.67
CA GLY A 161 -17.76 -20.56 -23.78
C GLY A 161 -16.79 -19.46 -23.34
N LEU A 162 -17.29 -18.41 -22.67
CA LEU A 162 -16.47 -17.27 -22.23
C LEU A 162 -16.68 -16.89 -20.76
N ILE A 163 -15.58 -16.70 -20.05
CA ILE A 163 -15.55 -16.09 -18.71
C ILE A 163 -14.75 -14.79 -18.77
N LEU A 164 -15.37 -13.68 -18.35
CA LEU A 164 -14.74 -12.38 -18.24
C LEU A 164 -14.39 -12.10 -16.78
N ILE A 165 -13.10 -11.98 -16.50
CA ILE A 165 -12.58 -11.75 -15.16
C ILE A 165 -12.04 -10.33 -15.04
N ASN A 166 -12.55 -9.62 -14.04
CA ASN A 166 -11.98 -8.35 -13.62
C ASN A 166 -11.62 -8.34 -12.13
N ALA A 167 -10.41 -7.93 -11.82
CA ALA A 167 -9.97 -7.65 -10.46
C ALA A 167 -9.39 -6.23 -10.37
N ILE A 168 -9.77 -5.49 -9.33
CA ILE A 168 -9.28 -4.14 -9.10
C ILE A 168 -8.84 -3.90 -7.67
N TYR A 169 -7.66 -3.30 -7.56
CA TYR A 169 -7.06 -2.90 -6.31
C TYR A 169 -6.50 -1.47 -6.43
N PHE A 170 -6.83 -0.63 -5.45
CA PHE A 170 -6.39 0.76 -5.40
C PHE A 170 -5.65 1.08 -4.11
N LYS A 171 -4.46 1.67 -4.26
CA LYS A 171 -3.60 2.16 -3.19
C LYS A 171 -3.10 3.57 -3.50
N GLY A 172 -3.20 4.48 -2.53
CA GLY A 172 -2.73 5.85 -2.66
C GLY A 172 -2.60 6.51 -1.29
N GLY A 173 -1.52 7.26 -1.07
CA GLY A 173 -1.36 8.04 0.16
C GLY A 173 -2.17 9.33 0.10
N TRP A 174 -2.76 9.78 1.21
CA TRP A 174 -3.34 11.13 1.28
C TRP A 174 -2.28 12.18 1.00
N ARG A 175 -2.66 13.29 0.36
CA ARG A 175 -1.79 14.47 0.31
C ARG A 175 -1.48 14.98 1.72
N GLU A 176 -2.50 15.03 2.57
CA GLU A 176 -2.42 15.42 3.97
C GLU A 176 -2.99 14.29 4.87
N PRO A 177 -2.14 13.40 5.41
CA PRO A 177 -2.56 12.32 6.30
C PRO A 177 -3.27 12.81 7.57
N PHE A 178 -4.24 12.04 8.08
CA PHE A 178 -4.81 12.22 9.41
C PHE A 178 -3.79 11.83 10.48
N ARG A 179 -3.93 12.38 11.69
CA ARG A 179 -3.09 11.96 12.81
C ARG A 179 -3.78 10.80 13.53
N GLU A 180 -3.05 9.71 13.77
CA GLU A 180 -3.60 8.53 14.46
C GLU A 180 -4.08 8.83 15.89
N ASP A 181 -3.39 9.74 16.59
CA ASP A 181 -3.78 10.21 17.93
C ASP A 181 -5.11 10.97 17.95
N SER A 182 -5.57 11.39 16.77
CA SER A 182 -6.83 12.09 16.57
C SER A 182 -7.93 11.13 16.07
N THR A 183 -7.68 9.83 15.97
CA THR A 183 -8.71 8.83 15.65
C THR A 183 -9.41 8.37 16.92
N GLN A 184 -10.74 8.41 16.94
CA GLN A 184 -11.53 8.07 18.12
C GLN A 184 -12.74 7.19 17.77
N SER A 185 -13.13 6.32 18.70
CA SER A 185 -14.38 5.56 18.58
C SER A 185 -15.57 6.52 18.66
N THR A 186 -16.37 6.59 17.61
CA THR A 186 -17.51 7.51 17.49
C THR A 186 -18.73 6.78 16.93
N PRO A 187 -19.95 7.06 17.40
CA PRO A 187 -21.16 6.52 16.80
C PRO A 187 -21.36 6.98 15.36
N PHE A 188 -21.58 6.03 14.45
CA PHE A 188 -22.00 6.25 13.06
C PHE A 188 -23.47 5.86 12.91
N TYR A 189 -24.27 6.74 12.31
CA TYR A 189 -25.70 6.54 12.12
C TYR A 189 -25.95 5.71 10.86
N LEU A 190 -26.57 4.55 11.03
CA LEU A 190 -27.00 3.69 9.93
C LEU A 190 -28.34 4.15 9.39
N ASP A 191 -28.62 3.77 8.15
CA ASP A 191 -29.95 3.90 7.57
C ASP A 191 -30.98 3.17 8.46
N GLY A 192 -32.12 3.81 8.75
CA GLY A 192 -33.10 3.33 9.72
C GLY A 192 -32.85 3.72 11.20
N GLY A 193 -31.81 4.51 11.49
CA GLY A 193 -31.66 5.23 12.76
C GLY A 193 -30.90 4.51 13.88
N SER A 194 -30.44 3.28 13.64
CA SER A 194 -29.52 2.60 14.55
C SER A 194 -28.10 3.17 14.45
N THR A 195 -27.23 2.85 15.40
CA THR A 195 -25.83 3.32 15.42
C THR A 195 -24.84 2.19 15.61
N VAL A 196 -23.67 2.32 15.00
CA VAL A 196 -22.51 1.45 15.22
C VAL A 196 -21.29 2.30 15.55
N ASP A 197 -20.43 1.84 16.46
CA ASP A 197 -19.19 2.56 16.75
C ASP A 197 -18.16 2.30 15.65
N VAL A 198 -17.58 3.38 15.13
CA VAL A 198 -16.53 3.34 14.10
C VAL A 198 -15.29 4.07 14.58
N GLN A 199 -14.13 3.69 14.07
CA GLN A 199 -12.90 4.46 14.25
C GLN A 199 -12.94 5.69 13.34
N MET A 200 -13.31 6.83 13.91
CA MET A 200 -13.48 8.10 13.21
C MET A 200 -12.17 8.88 13.23
N MET A 201 -11.61 9.14 12.06
CA MET A 201 -10.41 9.95 11.91
C MET A 201 -10.80 11.43 11.89
N HIS A 202 -10.06 12.28 12.59
CA HIS A 202 -10.33 13.72 12.67
C HIS A 202 -9.16 14.57 12.15
N GLY A 203 -9.46 15.70 11.51
CA GLY A 203 -8.45 16.71 11.17
C GLY A 203 -8.95 17.83 10.29
N ILE A 204 -8.21 18.93 10.24
CA ILE A 204 -8.43 20.00 9.26
C ILE A 204 -7.69 19.63 7.98
N LYS A 205 -8.40 19.62 6.84
CA LYS A 205 -7.88 19.20 5.53
C LYS A 205 -8.09 20.28 4.49
N SER A 206 -7.07 20.54 3.68
CA SER A 206 -7.26 21.28 2.43
C SER A 206 -7.89 20.34 1.39
N ALA A 207 -9.13 20.62 1.01
CA ALA A 207 -9.93 19.79 0.11
C ALA A 207 -10.73 20.65 -0.86
N LEU A 208 -11.21 20.03 -1.95
CA LEU A 208 -12.19 20.68 -2.82
C LEU A 208 -13.58 20.40 -2.25
N TYR A 209 -14.40 21.43 -2.10
CA TYR A 209 -15.68 21.32 -1.40
C TYR A 209 -16.75 22.18 -2.07
N LYS A 210 -17.99 21.68 -2.06
CA LYS A 210 -19.19 22.48 -2.25
C LYS A 210 -20.34 21.94 -1.40
N HIS A 211 -21.30 22.80 -1.13
CA HIS A 211 -22.64 22.39 -0.75
C HIS A 211 -23.48 22.39 -2.03
N ASP A 212 -24.15 21.26 -2.31
CA ASP A 212 -24.94 21.07 -3.52
C ASP A 212 -26.42 21.10 -3.15
N GLU A 213 -27.07 22.25 -3.40
CA GLU A 213 -28.45 22.51 -3.02
C GLU A 213 -29.43 21.55 -3.73
N ASP A 214 -29.16 21.18 -4.99
CA ASP A 214 -30.01 20.25 -5.73
C ASP A 214 -30.00 18.87 -5.08
N LEU A 215 -28.82 18.38 -4.71
CA LEU A 215 -28.65 17.10 -4.02
C LEU A 215 -29.08 17.16 -2.55
N ASN A 216 -29.12 18.34 -1.94
CA ASN A 216 -29.20 18.54 -0.49
C ASN A 216 -28.08 17.79 0.24
N ALA A 217 -26.84 18.02 -0.21
CA ALA A 217 -25.67 17.26 0.25
C ALA A 217 -24.38 18.09 0.26
N HIS A 218 -23.44 17.67 1.10
CA HIS A 218 -22.06 18.13 1.07
C HIS A 218 -21.23 17.26 0.12
N VAL A 219 -20.54 17.89 -0.83
CA VAL A 219 -19.60 17.19 -1.74
C VAL A 219 -18.18 17.62 -1.40
N LEU A 220 -17.34 16.63 -1.10
CA LEU A 220 -15.94 16.80 -0.77
C LEU A 220 -15.10 15.96 -1.72
N ALA A 221 -14.02 16.50 -2.29
CA ALA A 221 -12.98 15.74 -2.95
C ALA A 221 -11.66 15.91 -2.17
N LEU A 222 -11.20 14.80 -1.59
CA LEU A 222 -9.98 14.74 -0.79
C LEU A 222 -8.83 14.20 -1.67
N PRO A 223 -7.75 14.98 -1.90
CA PRO A 223 -6.68 14.58 -2.81
C PRO A 223 -5.75 13.53 -2.21
N PHE A 224 -5.37 12.55 -3.03
CA PHE A 224 -4.20 11.72 -2.81
C PHE A 224 -2.91 12.49 -3.20
N LYS A 225 -1.74 11.94 -2.86
CA LYS A 225 -0.44 12.43 -3.30
C LYS A 225 -0.41 12.55 -4.84
N GLY A 226 0.28 13.58 -5.33
CA GLY A 226 0.35 13.91 -6.75
C GLY A 226 -0.83 14.74 -7.30
N ASP A 227 -1.88 14.99 -6.50
CA ASP A 227 -3.03 15.83 -6.86
C ASP A 227 -3.79 15.40 -8.15
N LYS A 228 -3.60 14.15 -8.60
CA LYS A 228 -4.25 13.61 -9.81
C LYS A 228 -5.51 12.79 -9.53
N ILE A 229 -5.58 12.15 -8.35
CA ILE A 229 -6.70 11.31 -7.93
C ILE A 229 -7.26 11.86 -6.64
N ASN A 230 -8.59 11.82 -6.50
CA ASN A 230 -9.30 12.25 -5.30
C ASN A 230 -10.26 11.16 -4.83
N LEU A 231 -10.44 11.03 -3.51
CA LEU A 231 -11.63 10.38 -2.95
C LEU A 231 -12.76 11.41 -2.94
N VAL A 232 -13.86 11.14 -3.65
CA VAL A 232 -15.05 12.00 -3.64
C VAL A 232 -16.07 11.42 -2.66
N ILE A 233 -16.51 12.24 -1.72
CA ILE A 233 -17.51 11.91 -0.69
C ILE A 233 -18.72 12.81 -0.92
N ILE A 234 -19.90 12.22 -0.98
CA ILE A 234 -21.17 12.93 -1.10
C ILE A 234 -22.00 12.54 0.13
N LEU A 235 -22.15 13.48 1.06
CA LEU A 235 -22.81 13.26 2.35
C LEU A 235 -24.15 14.01 2.37
N PRO A 236 -25.30 13.34 2.45
CA PRO A 236 -26.59 14.02 2.58
C PRO A 236 -26.66 14.79 3.91
N GLU A 237 -27.43 15.88 3.93
CA GLU A 237 -27.65 16.63 5.19
C GLU A 237 -28.45 15.83 6.23
N GLU A 238 -29.41 15.05 5.75
CA GLU A 238 -30.28 14.22 6.58
C GLU A 238 -29.58 12.90 6.92
N LYS A 239 -29.72 12.44 8.18
CA LYS A 239 -29.08 11.20 8.67
C LYS A 239 -29.54 9.95 7.92
N ASP A 240 -30.80 9.94 7.47
CA ASP A 240 -31.46 8.91 6.66
C ASP A 240 -31.61 9.33 5.19
N GLY A 241 -30.86 10.36 4.76
CA GLY A 241 -30.99 10.98 3.44
C GLY A 241 -30.38 10.20 2.27
N ILE A 242 -29.72 9.05 2.51
CA ILE A 242 -28.99 8.30 1.47
C ILE A 242 -29.92 7.91 0.31
N LYS A 243 -31.10 7.35 0.60
CA LYS A 243 -32.05 6.92 -0.46
C LYS A 243 -32.52 8.08 -1.34
N ASN A 244 -32.75 9.25 -0.74
CA ASN A 244 -33.11 10.47 -1.46
C ASN A 244 -31.94 10.96 -2.32
N LEU A 245 -30.73 10.96 -1.76
CA LEU A 245 -29.52 11.30 -2.47
C LEU A 245 -29.29 10.39 -3.68
N GLU A 246 -29.42 9.06 -3.54
CA GLU A 246 -29.26 8.10 -4.63
C GLU A 246 -30.26 8.32 -5.76
N THR A 247 -31.51 8.64 -5.40
CA THR A 247 -32.55 9.00 -6.37
C THR A 247 -32.17 10.24 -7.16
N LYS A 248 -31.67 11.29 -6.49
CA LYS A 248 -31.25 12.53 -7.16
C LYS A 248 -29.96 12.37 -7.98
N LEU A 249 -29.01 11.56 -7.49
CA LEU A 249 -27.76 11.26 -8.19
C LEU A 249 -28.00 10.57 -9.54
N SER A 250 -29.09 9.81 -9.68
CA SER A 250 -29.48 9.16 -10.94
C SER A 250 -29.50 10.09 -12.15
N THR A 251 -29.78 11.39 -11.95
CA THR A 251 -29.84 12.42 -13.01
C THR A 251 -28.68 13.41 -12.96
N SER A 252 -27.85 13.36 -11.91
CA SER A 252 -26.84 14.38 -11.58
C SER A 252 -25.41 13.85 -11.46
N PHE A 253 -25.18 12.56 -11.67
CA PHE A 253 -23.88 11.90 -11.49
C PHE A 253 -22.73 12.61 -12.22
N GLY A 254 -22.93 12.97 -13.50
CA GLY A 254 -21.89 13.62 -14.32
C GLY A 254 -21.51 15.05 -13.93
N ARG A 255 -22.29 15.72 -13.07
CA ARG A 255 -22.05 17.11 -12.63
C ARG A 255 -21.58 17.22 -11.17
N VAL A 256 -21.57 16.13 -10.41
CA VAL A 256 -21.37 16.19 -8.96
C VAL A 256 -20.02 16.80 -8.57
N THR A 257 -18.98 16.59 -9.36
CA THR A 257 -17.63 17.13 -9.12
C THR A 257 -17.38 18.51 -9.76
N GLN A 258 -18.34 19.07 -10.49
CA GLN A 258 -18.21 20.39 -11.09
C GLN A 258 -18.32 21.48 -10.01
N ASN A 259 -17.58 22.58 -10.22
CA ASN A 259 -17.58 23.78 -9.37
C ASN A 259 -17.18 23.55 -7.91
N LEU A 260 -16.36 22.53 -7.62
CA LEU A 260 -15.76 22.38 -6.29
C LEU A 260 -14.71 23.48 -6.04
N GLY A 261 -14.81 24.16 -4.90
CA GLY A 261 -13.86 25.20 -4.50
C GLY A 261 -12.87 24.70 -3.45
N SER A 262 -11.61 25.15 -3.52
CA SER A 262 -10.61 24.82 -2.51
C SER A 262 -10.95 25.47 -1.17
N LYS A 263 -11.03 24.66 -0.10
CA LYS A 263 -11.32 25.10 1.27
C LYS A 263 -10.57 24.27 2.30
N ASN A 264 -10.28 24.87 3.46
CA ASN A 264 -9.91 24.12 4.65
C ASN A 264 -11.19 23.63 5.33
N VAL A 265 -11.33 22.32 5.47
CA VAL A 265 -12.52 21.65 6.01
C VAL A 265 -12.13 20.91 7.29
N SER A 266 -12.89 21.11 8.37
CA SER A 266 -12.83 20.23 9.54
C SER A 266 -13.52 18.92 9.19
N LEU A 267 -12.75 17.87 8.98
CA LEU A 267 -13.21 16.59 8.44
C LEU A 267 -13.18 15.51 9.52
N SER A 268 -14.30 14.79 9.63
CA SER A 268 -14.39 13.52 10.35
C SER A 268 -14.73 12.43 9.32
N LEU A 269 -13.87 11.41 9.20
CA LEU A 269 -14.00 10.35 8.19
C LEU A 269 -13.75 8.99 8.85
N PRO A 270 -14.70 8.03 8.81
CA PRO A 270 -14.45 6.71 9.35
C PRO A 270 -13.34 5.98 8.58
N LYS A 271 -12.57 5.16 9.29
CA LYS A 271 -11.80 4.07 8.68
C LYS A 271 -12.79 3.03 8.18
N PHE A 272 -12.53 2.49 7.00
CA PHE A 272 -13.37 1.41 6.46
C PHE A 272 -12.57 0.51 5.52
N LYS A 273 -13.05 -0.72 5.39
CA LYS A 273 -12.55 -1.72 4.48
C LYS A 273 -13.74 -2.28 3.71
N LEU A 274 -13.63 -2.33 2.39
CA LEU A 274 -14.65 -2.89 1.52
C LEU A 274 -14.02 -3.93 0.61
N GLU A 275 -14.66 -5.08 0.56
CA GLU A 275 -14.39 -6.17 -0.37
C GLU A 275 -15.72 -6.54 -1.01
N ALA A 276 -15.72 -6.68 -2.34
CA ALA A 276 -16.92 -7.03 -3.08
C ALA A 276 -16.62 -8.08 -4.13
N ASP A 277 -17.35 -9.19 -4.06
CA ASP A 277 -17.40 -10.26 -5.03
C ASP A 277 -18.70 -10.12 -5.82
N MET A 278 -18.62 -9.91 -7.13
CA MET A 278 -19.78 -9.64 -7.97
C MET A 278 -19.85 -10.57 -9.17
N ASP A 279 -20.92 -11.36 -9.20
CA ASP A 279 -21.48 -11.94 -10.42
C ASP A 279 -22.39 -10.90 -11.08
N LEU A 280 -21.93 -10.37 -12.22
CA LEU A 280 -22.60 -9.29 -12.95
C LEU A 280 -23.65 -9.80 -13.92
N ASN A 281 -23.80 -11.12 -14.12
CA ASN A 281 -24.69 -11.67 -15.14
C ASN A 281 -26.13 -11.16 -14.99
N LYS A 282 -26.73 -11.35 -13.80
CA LYS A 282 -28.11 -10.92 -13.53
C LYS A 282 -28.30 -9.42 -13.68
N ILE A 283 -27.27 -8.64 -13.33
CA ILE A 283 -27.31 -7.19 -13.39
C ILE A 283 -27.25 -6.72 -14.85
N LEU A 284 -26.36 -7.29 -15.65
CA LEU A 284 -26.24 -6.98 -17.09
C LEU A 284 -27.49 -7.41 -17.87
N LEU A 285 -28.11 -8.54 -17.50
CA LEU A 285 -29.41 -8.96 -18.05
C LEU A 285 -30.50 -7.93 -17.78
N GLU A 286 -30.53 -7.36 -16.58
CA GLU A 286 -31.48 -6.32 -16.18
C GLU A 286 -31.20 -4.98 -16.88
N MET A 287 -29.93 -4.67 -17.16
CA MET A 287 -29.52 -3.53 -17.97
C MET A 287 -29.88 -3.68 -19.46
N GLY A 288 -30.42 -4.83 -19.87
CA GLY A 288 -30.87 -5.09 -21.24
C GLY A 288 -29.84 -5.80 -22.11
N LEU A 289 -28.65 -6.11 -21.60
CA LEU A 289 -27.56 -6.76 -22.32
C LEU A 289 -27.75 -8.29 -22.33
N LYS A 290 -28.90 -8.75 -22.84
CA LYS A 290 -29.29 -10.17 -22.80
C LYS A 290 -28.63 -11.02 -23.87
N ILE A 291 -28.42 -10.44 -25.05
CA ILE A 291 -27.97 -11.17 -26.23
C ILE A 291 -26.58 -11.81 -26.05
N ILE A 292 -25.71 -11.20 -25.24
CA ILE A 292 -24.35 -11.74 -25.02
C ILE A 292 -24.36 -13.08 -24.28
N PHE A 293 -25.43 -13.37 -23.53
CA PHE A 293 -25.58 -14.60 -22.74
C PHE A 293 -26.40 -15.68 -23.45
N ASP A 294 -27.02 -15.40 -24.61
CA ASP A 294 -27.79 -16.40 -25.37
C ASP A 294 -26.93 -17.02 -26.47
N LYS A 295 -26.50 -18.26 -26.27
CA LYS A 295 -25.69 -19.04 -27.22
C LYS A 295 -26.30 -19.16 -28.63
N ARG A 296 -27.61 -18.96 -28.81
CA ARG A 296 -28.26 -19.02 -30.13
C ARG A 296 -28.23 -17.68 -30.86
N CYS A 297 -28.05 -16.57 -30.14
CA CYS A 297 -28.15 -15.22 -30.68
C CYS A 297 -26.83 -14.45 -30.61
N ALA A 298 -25.97 -14.76 -29.64
CA ALA A 298 -24.67 -14.13 -29.48
C ALA A 298 -23.81 -14.35 -30.74
N ASN A 299 -23.29 -13.25 -31.28
CA ASN A 299 -22.42 -13.27 -32.44
C ASN A 299 -21.05 -12.71 -32.07
N PHE A 300 -20.18 -13.60 -31.56
CA PHE A 300 -18.79 -13.32 -31.23
C PHE A 300 -17.80 -13.93 -32.23
N LYS A 301 -18.20 -14.08 -33.50
CA LYS A 301 -17.35 -14.61 -34.59
C LYS A 301 -16.11 -13.75 -34.90
N GLY A 302 -15.98 -12.59 -34.27
CA GLY A 302 -14.76 -11.79 -34.31
C GLY A 302 -13.69 -12.20 -33.28
N ILE A 303 -14.01 -13.05 -32.30
CA ILE A 303 -13.08 -13.47 -31.22
C ILE A 303 -12.29 -14.72 -31.62
N ILE A 304 -12.97 -15.74 -32.14
CA ILE A 304 -12.41 -17.09 -32.37
C ILE A 304 -12.77 -17.56 -33.78
N GLU A 305 -11.91 -18.36 -34.40
CA GLU A 305 -12.30 -19.16 -35.57
C GLU A 305 -13.15 -20.36 -35.12
N LEU A 306 -14.42 -20.38 -35.55
CA LEU A 306 -15.40 -21.40 -35.17
C LEU A 306 -15.70 -22.32 -36.36
N ALA A 307 -15.88 -23.62 -36.09
CA ALA A 307 -16.47 -24.53 -37.06
C ALA A 307 -17.90 -24.08 -37.42
N SER A 308 -18.38 -24.41 -38.63
CA SER A 308 -19.59 -23.84 -39.25
C SER A 308 -20.91 -23.92 -38.45
N ASN A 309 -20.94 -24.61 -37.30
CA ASN A 309 -22.11 -24.80 -36.44
C ASN A 309 -21.88 -24.46 -34.95
N GLU A 310 -20.71 -23.95 -34.57
CA GLU A 310 -20.43 -23.56 -33.19
C GLU A 310 -20.82 -22.10 -32.94
N ASN A 311 -21.38 -21.84 -31.76
CA ASN A 311 -21.66 -20.50 -31.28
C ASN A 311 -20.98 -20.26 -29.94
N LEU A 312 -20.49 -19.05 -29.76
CA LEU A 312 -19.81 -18.56 -28.58
C LEU A 312 -20.72 -17.54 -27.87
N SER A 313 -20.84 -17.66 -26.56
CA SER A 313 -21.56 -16.70 -25.70
C SER A 313 -20.73 -16.40 -24.45
N VAL A 314 -21.15 -15.36 -23.73
CA VAL A 314 -20.65 -15.04 -22.40
C VAL A 314 -21.40 -15.88 -21.37
N ASP A 315 -20.67 -16.57 -20.52
CA ASP A 315 -21.23 -17.42 -19.46
C ASP A 315 -21.11 -16.77 -18.10
N SER A 316 -20.05 -15.99 -17.85
CA SER A 316 -19.82 -15.32 -16.59
C SER A 316 -19.06 -14.01 -16.76
N VAL A 317 -19.54 -12.96 -16.09
CA VAL A 317 -18.84 -11.69 -15.93
C VAL A 317 -18.64 -11.45 -14.43
N ILE A 318 -17.39 -11.55 -13.99
CA ILE A 318 -17.04 -11.53 -12.56
C ILE A 318 -16.15 -10.33 -12.27
N GLN A 319 -16.51 -9.57 -11.23
CA GLN A 319 -15.65 -8.53 -10.68
C GLN A 319 -15.36 -8.79 -9.20
N LYS A 320 -14.08 -8.71 -8.82
CA LYS A 320 -13.66 -8.62 -7.43
C LYS A 320 -12.93 -7.31 -7.17
N ALA A 321 -13.34 -6.57 -6.15
CA ALA A 321 -12.80 -5.25 -5.82
C ALA A 321 -12.42 -5.16 -4.34
N PHE A 322 -11.29 -4.51 -4.05
CA PHE A 322 -10.81 -4.30 -2.67
C PHE A 322 -10.32 -2.87 -2.43
N ILE A 323 -10.69 -2.29 -1.28
CA ILE A 323 -10.12 -1.04 -0.76
C ILE A 323 -10.10 -1.02 0.77
N GLU A 324 -9.05 -0.42 1.33
CA GLU A 324 -8.95 -0.12 2.77
C GLU A 324 -8.53 1.33 2.96
N VAL A 325 -9.34 2.10 3.69
CA VAL A 325 -9.14 3.53 3.97
C VAL A 325 -8.74 3.73 5.43
N ASN A 326 -7.64 4.47 5.65
CA ASN A 326 -7.09 4.78 6.98
C ASN A 326 -6.45 6.18 7.02
N GLU A 327 -5.74 6.46 8.10
CA GLU A 327 -5.18 7.78 8.41
C GLU A 327 -4.15 8.25 7.37
N TRP A 328 -3.50 7.32 6.67
CA TRP A 328 -2.40 7.60 5.76
C TRP A 328 -2.82 7.64 4.29
N GLY A 329 -4.00 7.11 3.97
CA GLY A 329 -4.48 6.96 2.61
C GLY A 329 -5.24 5.65 2.48
N THR A 330 -4.85 4.88 1.47
CA THR A 330 -5.22 3.48 1.31
C THR A 330 -3.99 2.58 1.38
N GLU A 331 -4.11 1.48 2.12
CA GLU A 331 -3.17 0.38 2.41
C GLU A 331 -1.69 0.68 2.85
N ALA A 332 -1.15 1.89 2.73
CA ALA A 332 0.26 2.15 3.06
C ALA A 332 0.59 2.12 4.58
N ALA A 333 -0.42 2.32 5.45
CA ALA A 333 -0.24 2.34 6.90
C ALA A 333 0.05 0.98 7.52
N ALA A 334 -0.65 -0.07 7.06
CA ALA A 334 -0.57 -1.39 7.67
C ALA A 334 0.85 -1.97 7.54
N ALA A 335 1.44 -1.88 6.34
CA ALA A 335 2.81 -2.32 6.11
C ALA A 335 3.83 -1.47 6.89
N THR A 336 3.61 -0.15 7.00
CA THR A 336 4.48 0.73 7.80
C THR A 336 4.42 0.39 9.29
N ALA A 337 3.23 0.22 9.84
CA ALA A 337 3.02 -0.20 11.23
C ALA A 337 3.64 -1.57 11.50
N GLN A 338 3.49 -2.52 10.57
CA GLN A 338 4.07 -3.84 10.68
C GLN A 338 5.61 -3.81 10.62
N VAL A 339 6.21 -3.01 9.73
CA VAL A 339 7.67 -2.81 9.70
C VAL A 339 8.18 -2.17 10.99
N LEU A 340 7.46 -1.19 11.56
CA LEU A 340 7.84 -0.56 12.82
C LEU A 340 7.72 -1.52 14.01
N GLU A 341 6.67 -2.34 14.03
CA GLU A 341 6.50 -3.40 15.05
C GLU A 341 7.58 -4.48 14.92
N GLY A 342 7.84 -4.95 13.70
CA GLY A 342 8.92 -5.90 13.40
C GLY A 342 10.29 -5.38 13.83
N ASN A 343 10.57 -4.10 13.57
CA ASN A 343 11.77 -3.42 14.06
C ASN A 343 11.85 -3.40 15.60
N ALA A 344 10.76 -3.15 16.31
CA ALA A 344 10.74 -3.18 17.77
C ALA A 344 10.96 -4.60 18.33
N ILE A 345 10.35 -5.61 17.70
CA ILE A 345 10.55 -7.03 18.06
C ILE A 345 12.01 -7.43 17.82
N LEU A 346 12.60 -7.04 16.69
CA LEU A 346 14.01 -7.26 16.39
C LEU A 346 14.91 -6.57 17.41
N ALA A 347 14.61 -5.32 17.79
CA ALA A 347 15.37 -4.57 18.79
C ALA A 347 15.42 -5.31 20.13
N ASN A 348 14.26 -5.76 20.63
CA ASN A 348 14.18 -6.53 21.87
C ASN A 348 14.97 -7.85 21.76
N SER A 349 14.84 -8.55 20.63
CA SER A 349 15.51 -9.83 20.40
C SER A 349 17.04 -9.69 20.36
N LEU A 350 17.55 -8.68 19.65
CA LEU A 350 18.98 -8.38 19.59
C LEU A 350 19.51 -7.93 20.95
N TYR A 351 18.79 -7.07 21.66
CA TYR A 351 19.19 -6.62 22.99
C TYR A 351 19.40 -7.80 23.95
N ARG A 352 18.48 -8.77 23.99
CA ARG A 352 18.60 -9.98 24.81
C ARG A 352 19.88 -10.79 24.56
N ILE A 353 20.35 -10.78 23.32
CA ILE A 353 21.57 -11.51 22.93
C ILE A 353 22.79 -10.70 23.33
N LEU A 354 22.80 -9.40 23.02
CA LEU A 354 23.94 -8.51 23.24
C LEU A 354 24.17 -8.19 24.72
N ALA A 355 23.11 -8.04 25.52
CA ALA A 355 23.18 -7.72 26.95
C ALA A 355 23.75 -8.85 27.83
N LYS A 356 24.02 -10.04 27.25
CA LYS A 356 24.75 -11.12 27.93
C LYS A 356 26.24 -10.83 28.07
N GLN A 357 26.79 -9.92 27.26
CA GLN A 357 28.18 -9.49 27.35
C GLN A 357 28.32 -8.38 28.40
N ASP A 358 29.47 -8.30 29.04
CA ASP A 358 29.77 -7.20 29.96
C ASP A 358 30.01 -5.90 29.19
N GLY A 359 29.40 -4.81 29.67
CA GLY A 359 29.57 -3.46 29.10
C GLY A 359 28.28 -2.85 28.53
N ASN A 360 28.45 -1.75 27.80
CA ASN A 360 27.34 -1.01 27.23
C ASN A 360 26.92 -1.61 25.87
N VAL A 361 25.62 -1.83 25.69
CA VAL A 361 25.05 -2.25 24.41
C VAL A 361 24.56 -1.02 23.64
N PHE A 362 25.09 -0.81 22.44
CA PHE A 362 24.66 0.27 21.56
C PHE A 362 24.56 -0.23 20.12
N PHE A 363 23.37 -0.17 19.54
CA PHE A 363 23.12 -0.58 18.16
C PHE A 363 21.90 0.14 17.59
N SER A 364 21.78 0.13 16.26
CA SER A 364 20.61 0.64 15.54
C SER A 364 19.76 -0.52 15.04
N PRO A 365 18.67 -0.90 15.73
CA PRO A 365 17.78 -1.94 15.23
C PRO A 365 17.20 -1.56 13.86
N PHE A 366 16.88 -0.28 13.66
CA PHE A 366 16.31 0.20 12.41
C PHE A 366 17.25 0.01 11.22
N SER A 367 18.55 0.30 11.39
CA SER A 367 19.54 0.11 10.33
C SER A 367 19.76 -1.37 10.00
N ILE A 368 19.77 -2.24 11.02
CA ILE A 368 19.88 -3.70 10.84
C ILE A 368 18.63 -4.26 10.15
N HIS A 369 17.45 -3.86 10.60
CA HIS A 369 16.19 -4.26 9.98
C HIS A 369 16.12 -3.80 8.52
N THR A 370 16.56 -2.57 8.22
CA THR A 370 16.58 -2.03 6.85
C THR A 370 17.46 -2.87 5.92
N ILE A 371 18.70 -3.18 6.32
CA ILE A 371 19.62 -3.92 5.45
C ILE A 371 19.18 -5.39 5.26
N LEU A 372 18.57 -6.01 6.27
CA LEU A 372 18.01 -7.35 6.16
C LEU A 372 16.72 -7.37 5.32
N SER A 373 15.86 -6.36 5.43
CA SER A 373 14.71 -6.18 4.52
C SER A 373 15.15 -5.89 3.09
N THR A 374 16.29 -5.20 2.91
CA THR A 374 16.88 -4.99 1.58
C THR A 374 17.36 -6.32 0.98
N LEU A 375 17.99 -7.19 1.80
CA LEU A 375 18.38 -8.53 1.39
C LEU A 375 17.15 -9.39 1.03
N HIS A 376 16.06 -9.27 1.80
CA HIS A 376 14.80 -9.96 1.54
C HIS A 376 14.23 -9.65 0.14
N GLN A 377 14.45 -8.45 -0.40
CA GLN A 377 13.99 -8.11 -1.76
C GLN A 377 14.64 -8.96 -2.86
N GLY A 378 15.84 -9.51 -2.61
CA GLY A 378 16.56 -10.35 -3.56
C GLY A 378 16.60 -11.81 -3.14
N ALA A 379 15.84 -12.20 -2.11
CA ALA A 379 15.76 -13.57 -1.63
C ALA A 379 14.52 -14.25 -2.20
N GLU A 380 14.63 -15.55 -2.47
CA GLU A 380 13.51 -16.39 -2.91
C GLU A 380 13.34 -17.59 -1.95
N ASP A 381 12.23 -18.31 -2.13
CA ASP A 381 11.91 -19.56 -1.44
C ASP A 381 12.03 -19.50 0.08
N GLU A 382 12.76 -20.45 0.68
CA GLU A 382 12.91 -20.61 2.12
C GLU A 382 13.71 -19.45 2.73
N THR A 383 14.66 -18.88 1.99
CA THR A 383 15.44 -17.72 2.47
C THR A 383 14.54 -16.50 2.64
N ALA A 384 13.68 -16.23 1.66
CA ALA A 384 12.70 -15.14 1.75
C ALA A 384 11.77 -15.34 2.95
N LYS A 385 11.22 -16.55 3.13
CA LYS A 385 10.33 -16.88 4.25
C LYS A 385 11.00 -16.67 5.61
N ILE A 386 12.22 -17.16 5.79
CA ILE A 386 12.97 -17.00 7.04
C ILE A 386 13.22 -15.52 7.34
N LEU A 387 13.64 -14.74 6.34
CA LEU A 387 13.86 -13.30 6.52
C LEU A 387 12.55 -12.58 6.87
N ALA A 388 11.44 -12.90 6.19
CA ALA A 388 10.14 -12.33 6.50
C ALA A 388 9.70 -12.64 7.94
N ASP A 389 9.87 -13.89 8.38
CA ASP A 389 9.49 -14.36 9.71
C ASP A 389 10.34 -13.73 10.83
N VAL A 390 11.65 -13.58 10.61
CA VAL A 390 12.57 -12.95 11.58
C VAL A 390 12.28 -11.46 11.70
N LEU A 391 12.02 -10.80 10.57
CA LEU A 391 11.77 -9.35 10.52
C LEU A 391 10.30 -9.00 10.81
N LYS A 392 9.40 -9.98 10.86
CA LYS A 392 7.94 -9.80 11.02
C LYS A 392 7.34 -8.84 9.99
N ILE A 393 7.87 -8.86 8.77
CA ILE A 393 7.40 -8.05 7.65
C ILE A 393 6.32 -8.78 6.84
N PRO A 394 5.49 -8.06 6.07
CA PRO A 394 4.50 -8.68 5.18
C PRO A 394 5.23 -9.26 3.95
N ASP A 395 4.87 -8.81 2.75
CA ASP A 395 5.56 -9.14 1.51
C ASP A 395 6.69 -8.13 1.18
N ALA A 396 7.56 -8.52 0.24
CA ALA A 396 8.71 -7.73 -0.19
C ALA A 396 8.33 -6.31 -0.66
N LYS A 397 7.28 -6.19 -1.47
CA LYS A 397 6.92 -4.93 -2.12
C LYS A 397 6.26 -3.96 -1.15
N SER A 398 5.34 -4.46 -0.31
CA SER A 398 4.72 -3.68 0.77
C SER A 398 5.78 -3.18 1.74
N THR A 399 6.78 -4.01 2.06
CA THR A 399 7.94 -3.65 2.88
C THR A 399 8.78 -2.55 2.24
N ALA A 400 9.11 -2.67 0.94
CA ALA A 400 9.86 -1.65 0.22
C ALA A 400 9.13 -0.28 0.19
N LEU A 401 7.81 -0.29 0.02
CA LEU A 401 7.01 0.93 0.06
C LEU A 401 6.95 1.55 1.46
N ALA A 402 6.83 0.72 2.51
CA ALA A 402 6.90 1.17 3.90
C ALA A 402 8.25 1.85 4.19
N TYR A 403 9.35 1.22 3.77
CA TYR A 403 10.69 1.81 3.92
C TYR A 403 10.86 3.11 3.15
N LYS A 404 10.38 3.18 1.90
CA LYS A 404 10.39 4.44 1.13
C LYS A 404 9.69 5.55 1.93
N SER A 405 8.54 5.26 2.52
CA SER A 405 7.76 6.22 3.32
C SER A 405 8.52 6.65 4.57
N ILE A 406 8.98 5.70 5.38
CA ILE A 406 9.70 5.98 6.64
C ILE A 406 10.97 6.80 6.35
N LEU A 407 11.77 6.40 5.36
CA LEU A 407 13.02 7.08 5.01
C LEU A 407 12.77 8.50 4.48
N THR A 408 11.69 8.71 3.71
CA THR A 408 11.28 10.04 3.26
C THR A 408 10.94 10.94 4.43
N GLU A 409 10.21 10.43 5.42
CA GLU A 409 9.88 11.18 6.64
C GLU A 409 11.13 11.50 7.46
N LEU A 410 12.00 10.52 7.69
CA LEU A 410 13.26 10.73 8.41
C LEU A 410 14.16 11.78 7.74
N LYS A 411 14.21 11.81 6.40
CA LYS A 411 14.95 12.82 5.63
C LYS A 411 14.34 14.22 5.68
N SER A 412 13.03 14.32 5.97
CA SER A 412 12.33 15.60 6.10
C SER A 412 12.56 16.30 7.44
N ILE A 413 13.25 15.65 8.39
CA ILE A 413 13.49 16.22 9.71
C ILE A 413 14.60 17.26 9.62
N GLU A 414 14.21 18.52 9.75
CA GLU A 414 15.11 19.66 9.89
C GLU A 414 15.71 19.71 11.31
N ASP A 415 16.78 20.49 11.52
CA ASP A 415 17.45 20.69 12.81
C ASP A 415 18.00 19.41 13.49
N ALA A 416 18.18 18.33 12.73
CA ALA A 416 18.94 17.16 13.11
C ALA A 416 19.71 16.60 11.92
N VAL A 417 20.87 16.01 12.20
CA VAL A 417 21.70 15.30 11.23
C VAL A 417 21.53 13.80 11.49
N LEU A 418 20.84 13.12 10.58
CA LEU A 418 20.70 11.67 10.54
C LEU A 418 21.39 11.14 9.29
N LEU A 419 22.52 10.47 9.46
CA LEU A 419 23.28 9.86 8.36
C LEU A 419 23.18 8.34 8.50
N MET A 420 22.44 7.72 7.59
CA MET A 420 22.34 6.28 7.45
C MET A 420 23.16 5.82 6.26
N ALA A 421 23.91 4.73 6.44
CA ALA A 421 24.71 4.12 5.40
C ALA A 421 24.45 2.63 5.38
N ASN A 422 23.67 2.17 4.40
CA ASN A 422 23.34 0.76 4.21
C ASN A 422 23.90 0.31 2.85
N LYS A 423 24.68 -0.78 2.82
CA LYS A 423 25.26 -1.32 1.59
C LYS A 423 25.35 -2.84 1.60
N ILE A 424 25.03 -3.43 0.46
CA ILE A 424 25.25 -4.86 0.17
C ILE A 424 26.47 -4.98 -0.74
N CYS A 425 27.49 -5.72 -0.30
CA CYS A 425 28.62 -6.07 -1.14
C CYS A 425 28.59 -7.54 -1.52
N ILE A 426 28.85 -7.87 -2.78
CA ILE A 426 28.98 -9.27 -3.26
C ILE A 426 30.35 -9.51 -3.86
N ARG A 427 30.77 -10.78 -3.90
CA ARG A 427 32.05 -11.21 -4.51
C ARG A 427 32.13 -10.87 -5.99
N GLN A 428 33.36 -10.72 -6.49
CA GLN A 428 33.63 -10.25 -7.85
C GLN A 428 33.10 -11.15 -8.97
N SER A 429 32.89 -12.43 -8.71
CA SER A 429 32.34 -13.38 -9.69
C SER A 429 30.85 -13.22 -9.94
N GLU A 430 30.15 -12.41 -9.16
CA GLU A 430 28.69 -12.24 -9.21
C GLU A 430 28.28 -10.87 -9.75
N THR A 431 27.02 -10.76 -10.18
CA THR A 431 26.43 -9.50 -10.65
C THR A 431 25.04 -9.30 -10.07
N PHE A 432 24.71 -8.06 -9.70
CA PHE A 432 23.34 -7.70 -9.35
C PHE A 432 22.48 -7.49 -10.60
N GLU A 433 21.22 -7.90 -10.52
CA GLU A 433 20.18 -7.51 -11.47
C GLU A 433 19.91 -6.01 -11.43
N ASP A 434 19.55 -5.43 -12.57
CA ASP A 434 19.33 -3.99 -12.68
C ASP A 434 18.06 -3.52 -11.97
N GLU A 435 17.02 -4.35 -11.95
CA GLU A 435 15.79 -4.06 -11.22
C GLU A 435 16.04 -4.02 -9.71
N PHE A 436 16.77 -5.00 -9.18
CA PHE A 436 17.19 -5.01 -7.77
C PHE A 436 18.01 -3.76 -7.41
N LYS A 437 19.02 -3.38 -8.22
CA LYS A 437 19.81 -2.14 -8.00
C LYS A 437 18.92 -0.90 -7.91
N LYS A 438 17.91 -0.83 -8.79
CA LYS A 438 16.98 0.30 -8.84
C LYS A 438 16.12 0.34 -7.58
N GLU A 439 15.55 -0.79 -7.20
CA GLU A 439 14.67 -0.88 -6.04
C GLU A 439 15.39 -0.56 -4.73
N VAL A 440 16.57 -1.15 -4.52
CA VAL A 440 17.41 -0.90 -3.33
C VAL A 440 17.73 0.59 -3.16
N ARG A 441 18.00 1.28 -4.28
CA ARG A 441 18.28 2.72 -4.28
C ARG A 441 17.03 3.56 -4.01
N GLU A 442 15.93 3.27 -4.69
CA GLU A 442 14.73 4.10 -4.68
C GLU A 442 13.86 3.89 -3.44
N LYS A 443 13.88 2.69 -2.85
CA LYS A 443 12.98 2.30 -1.75
C LYS A 443 13.68 2.22 -0.40
N PHE A 444 14.95 1.84 -0.37
CA PHE A 444 15.70 1.62 0.88
C PHE A 444 16.85 2.61 1.09
N ASP A 445 17.06 3.56 0.17
CA ASP A 445 18.19 4.50 0.19
C ASP A 445 19.56 3.81 0.39
N SER A 446 19.67 2.60 -0.14
CA SER A 446 20.80 1.71 0.07
C SER A 446 21.62 1.57 -1.21
N GLU A 447 22.87 1.13 -1.06
CA GLU A 447 23.78 0.92 -2.19
C GLU A 447 24.14 -0.55 -2.34
N VAL A 448 24.45 -0.96 -3.57
CA VAL A 448 24.99 -2.29 -3.85
C VAL A 448 26.31 -2.17 -4.59
N GLU A 449 27.24 -3.06 -4.32
CA GLU A 449 28.59 -2.98 -4.90
C GLU A 449 29.26 -4.34 -5.04
N VAL A 450 29.93 -4.55 -6.18
CA VAL A 450 30.76 -5.73 -6.40
C VAL A 450 32.18 -5.46 -5.86
N VAL A 451 32.71 -6.40 -5.07
CA VAL A 451 33.98 -6.26 -4.36
C VAL A 451 34.79 -7.56 -4.46
N ASP A 452 36.11 -7.41 -4.64
CA ASP A 452 37.05 -8.53 -4.71
C ASP A 452 37.50 -8.95 -3.32
N PHE A 453 36.81 -9.94 -2.74
CA PHE A 453 37.16 -10.52 -1.43
C PHE A 453 38.25 -11.59 -1.52
N GLU A 454 38.35 -12.27 -2.66
CA GLU A 454 39.24 -13.42 -2.89
C GLU A 454 40.69 -12.97 -3.07
N LYS A 455 40.95 -12.06 -4.01
CA LYS A 455 42.31 -11.68 -4.43
C LYS A 455 42.78 -10.38 -3.81
N ASN A 456 41.86 -9.51 -3.38
CA ASN A 456 42.19 -8.19 -2.84
C ASN A 456 41.38 -7.78 -1.61
N LYS A 457 41.40 -8.65 -0.60
CA LYS A 457 40.77 -8.44 0.72
C LYS A 457 41.12 -7.09 1.36
N SER A 458 42.39 -6.68 1.34
CA SER A 458 42.81 -5.40 1.93
C SER A 458 42.24 -4.19 1.16
N GLY A 459 42.11 -4.30 -0.17
CA GLY A 459 41.44 -3.33 -1.02
C GLY A 459 39.94 -3.26 -0.74
N ALA A 460 39.28 -4.41 -0.57
CA ALA A 460 37.88 -4.51 -0.21
C ALA A 460 37.56 -3.77 1.10
N VAL A 461 38.30 -4.07 2.17
CA VAL A 461 38.17 -3.42 3.48
C VAL A 461 38.38 -1.90 3.38
N LYS A 462 39.45 -1.47 2.69
CA LYS A 462 39.71 -0.04 2.48
C LYS A 462 38.58 0.65 1.72
N LYS A 463 38.01 -0.01 0.72
CA LYS A 463 36.89 0.52 -0.09
C LYS A 463 35.64 0.71 0.77
N ILE A 464 35.29 -0.31 1.55
CA ILE A 464 34.12 -0.29 2.45
C ILE A 464 34.27 0.82 3.50
N ASN A 465 35.40 0.86 4.21
CA ASN A 465 35.64 1.86 5.26
C ASN A 465 35.69 3.29 4.69
N LYS A 466 36.28 3.49 3.50
CA LYS A 466 36.27 4.79 2.81
C LYS A 466 34.86 5.24 2.46
N TRP A 467 34.01 4.31 2.01
CA TRP A 467 32.62 4.61 1.70
C TRP A 467 31.82 4.99 2.96
N ILE A 468 31.98 4.24 4.06
CA ILE A 468 31.34 4.54 5.35
C ILE A 468 31.80 5.90 5.89
N ALA A 469 33.10 6.19 5.86
CA ALA A 469 33.63 7.48 6.28
C ALA A 469 32.99 8.63 5.49
N LYS A 470 32.83 8.46 4.17
CA LYS A 470 32.14 9.46 3.34
C LYS A 470 30.68 9.62 3.74
N LYS A 471 29.93 8.52 3.90
CA LYS A 471 28.49 8.56 4.20
C LYS A 471 28.16 9.10 5.59
N THR A 472 29.06 8.90 6.54
CA THR A 472 28.88 9.34 7.94
C THR A 472 29.56 10.67 8.24
N GLY A 473 30.04 11.41 7.23
CA GLY A 473 30.72 12.70 7.45
C GLY A 473 32.01 12.57 8.28
N ASN A 474 32.75 11.48 8.06
CA ASN A 474 33.97 11.07 8.78
C ASN A 474 33.78 10.78 10.28
N LYS A 475 32.54 10.54 10.72
CA LYS A 475 32.22 10.20 12.11
C LYS A 475 32.47 8.73 12.42
N ILE A 476 32.22 7.85 11.44
CA ILE A 476 32.57 6.44 11.51
C ILE A 476 33.61 6.19 10.43
N LYS A 477 34.85 5.91 10.82
CA LYS A 477 35.97 5.76 9.87
C LYS A 477 36.25 4.32 9.50
N GLU A 478 35.95 3.39 10.40
CA GLU A 478 36.26 1.98 10.26
C GLU A 478 35.12 1.18 10.88
N ILE A 479 34.62 0.18 10.14
CA ILE A 479 33.56 -0.73 10.57
C ILE A 479 33.92 -2.20 10.30
N VAL A 480 34.74 -2.45 9.28
CA VAL A 480 35.27 -3.78 8.96
C VAL A 480 36.78 -3.76 8.99
N ASN A 481 37.39 -4.86 9.42
CA ASN A 481 38.83 -5.09 9.33
C ASN A 481 39.13 -6.32 8.45
N VAL A 482 40.41 -6.58 8.19
CA VAL A 482 40.85 -7.68 7.31
C VAL A 482 40.55 -9.06 7.92
N GLU A 483 40.25 -9.19 9.20
CA GLU A 483 39.91 -10.48 9.82
C GLU A 483 38.42 -10.82 9.70
N MET A 484 37.56 -9.81 9.50
CA MET A 484 36.09 -9.96 9.43
C MET A 484 35.54 -10.42 8.07
N ILE A 485 36.37 -10.40 7.03
CA ILE A 485 36.03 -10.90 5.69
C ILE A 485 36.88 -12.16 5.49
N ASP A 486 36.48 -13.09 4.65
CA ASP A 486 37.31 -14.22 4.22
C ASP A 486 37.30 -14.36 2.69
N GLU A 487 38.18 -15.22 2.15
CA GLU A 487 38.25 -15.46 0.70
C GLU A 487 36.99 -16.16 0.17
N GLY A 488 36.21 -16.81 1.04
CA GLY A 488 34.94 -17.47 0.69
C GLY A 488 33.72 -16.56 0.80
N SER A 489 33.89 -15.29 1.17
CA SER A 489 32.79 -14.39 1.50
C SER A 489 31.99 -14.06 0.24
N ALA A 490 30.77 -14.60 0.14
CA ALA A 490 29.91 -14.36 -1.00
C ALA A 490 29.22 -12.99 -0.92
N LEU A 491 28.82 -12.59 0.29
CA LEU A 491 28.00 -11.40 0.55
C LEU A 491 28.36 -10.78 1.91
N VAL A 492 28.52 -9.47 1.95
CA VAL A 492 28.80 -8.68 3.16
C VAL A 492 27.75 -7.56 3.28
N LEU A 493 27.00 -7.56 4.37
CA LEU A 493 26.05 -6.51 4.71
C LEU A 493 26.74 -5.46 5.57
N ILE A 494 26.63 -4.20 5.17
CA ILE A 494 27.27 -3.08 5.86
C ILE A 494 26.18 -2.08 6.25
N ASN A 495 26.14 -1.72 7.53
CA ASN A 495 25.17 -0.77 8.02
C ASN A 495 25.83 0.17 9.05
N ALA A 496 25.57 1.46 8.96
CA ALA A 496 26.06 2.45 9.90
C ALA A 496 25.05 3.58 10.09
N LEU A 497 25.00 4.10 11.32
CA LEU A 497 24.13 5.19 11.72
C LEU A 497 24.96 6.24 12.46
N TYR A 498 24.83 7.50 12.06
CA TYR A 498 25.24 8.64 12.85
C TYR A 498 24.04 9.57 13.06
N PHE A 499 23.84 9.97 14.31
CA PHE A 499 22.81 10.93 14.69
C PHE A 499 23.43 12.10 15.47
N LYS A 500 23.01 13.32 15.16
CA LYS A 500 23.27 14.51 15.95
C LYS A 500 22.04 15.42 15.90
N GLY A 501 21.48 15.74 17.05
CA GLY A 501 20.43 16.74 17.20
C GLY A 501 20.77 17.67 18.35
N ASP A 502 20.32 18.92 18.25
CA ASP A 502 20.39 19.86 19.36
C ASP A 502 19.22 19.62 20.30
N TRP A 503 19.44 19.75 21.61
CA TRP A 503 18.37 19.61 22.59
C TRP A 503 17.34 20.72 22.39
N PHE A 504 16.05 20.43 22.57
CA PHE A 504 15.05 21.49 22.63
C PHE A 504 15.35 22.49 23.76
N GLU A 505 15.86 21.99 24.89
CA GLU A 505 16.38 22.80 25.99
C GLU A 505 17.77 22.34 26.41
N HIS A 506 18.79 23.16 26.15
CA HIS A 506 20.19 22.83 26.47
C HIS A 506 20.45 22.70 27.99
N PHE A 507 21.23 21.70 28.39
CA PHE A 507 21.77 21.65 29.75
C PHE A 507 22.79 22.78 29.96
N LYS A 508 22.72 23.45 31.12
CA LYS A 508 23.69 24.50 31.46
C LYS A 508 25.00 23.82 31.83
N LYS A 509 26.08 24.09 31.08
CA LYS A 509 27.39 23.46 31.29
C LYS A 509 27.95 23.66 32.71
N ASN A 510 27.68 24.80 33.34
CA ASN A 510 28.11 25.08 34.71
C ASN A 510 27.32 24.31 35.79
N SER A 511 26.27 23.58 35.40
CA SER A 511 25.46 22.73 36.28
C SER A 511 25.86 21.25 36.18
N THR A 512 26.81 20.91 35.30
CA THR A 512 27.38 19.57 35.22
C THR A 512 28.40 19.37 36.34
N THR A 513 28.25 18.30 37.09
CA THR A 513 29.12 17.97 38.24
C THR A 513 29.44 16.49 38.26
N SER A 514 30.65 16.10 38.68
CA SER A 514 31.00 14.71 38.93
C SER A 514 30.08 14.10 40.01
N GLN A 515 29.46 12.96 39.70
CA GLN A 515 28.59 12.21 40.62
C GLN A 515 28.77 10.69 40.45
N GLU A 516 28.47 9.96 41.53
CA GLU A 516 28.39 8.50 41.47
C GLU A 516 27.20 8.04 40.60
N PHE A 517 27.47 7.13 39.68
CA PHE A 517 26.51 6.43 38.83
C PHE A 517 26.56 4.94 39.15
N TYR A 518 25.39 4.35 39.36
CA TYR A 518 25.26 2.92 39.68
C TYR A 518 25.24 2.11 38.39
N VAL A 519 26.15 1.16 38.26
CA VAL A 519 26.20 0.22 37.14
C VAL A 519 25.66 -1.15 37.58
N LYS A 520 25.67 -2.13 36.67
CA LYS A 520 25.22 -3.51 36.93
C LYS A 520 25.84 -4.04 38.23
N GLU A 521 25.05 -4.77 39.03
CA GLU A 521 25.46 -5.37 40.31
C GLU A 521 25.73 -4.38 41.46
N GLY A 522 25.33 -3.10 41.31
CA GLY A 522 25.38 -2.12 42.39
C GLY A 522 26.75 -1.47 42.63
N SER A 523 27.74 -1.77 41.78
CA SER A 523 29.01 -1.04 41.76
C SER A 523 28.81 0.39 41.24
N THR A 524 29.73 1.30 41.57
CA THR A 524 29.63 2.72 41.21
C THR A 524 30.83 3.19 40.39
N VAL A 525 30.57 4.11 39.47
CA VAL A 525 31.58 4.86 38.72
C VAL A 525 31.27 6.35 38.79
N ASN A 526 32.28 7.22 38.77
CA ASN A 526 32.06 8.65 38.69
C ASN A 526 31.80 9.09 37.25
N VAL A 527 30.74 9.86 37.02
CA VAL A 527 30.37 10.41 35.71
C VAL A 527 30.12 11.92 35.80
N GLU A 528 30.31 12.61 34.69
CA GLU A 528 29.92 14.03 34.55
C GLU A 528 28.40 14.13 34.41
N MET A 529 27.70 14.31 35.54
CA MET A 529 26.24 14.31 35.58
C MET A 529 25.70 15.67 35.19
N MET A 530 24.96 15.72 34.08
CA MET A 530 24.23 16.91 33.65
C MET A 530 22.99 17.11 34.53
N LYS A 531 22.74 18.37 34.96
CA LYS A 531 21.57 18.72 35.79
C LYS A 531 20.80 19.89 35.20
N GLY A 532 19.47 19.84 35.36
CA GLY A 532 18.57 20.94 35.03
C GLY A 532 17.12 20.49 34.96
N THR A 533 16.20 21.44 35.15
CA THR A 533 14.78 21.24 34.87
C THR A 533 14.56 21.31 33.35
N LYS A 534 13.80 20.36 32.82
CA LYS A 534 13.57 20.21 31.38
C LYS A 534 12.09 20.03 31.06
N THR A 535 11.66 20.61 29.94
CA THR A 535 10.38 20.25 29.33
C THR A 535 10.53 18.91 28.60
N GLY A 536 9.68 17.95 28.93
CA GLY A 536 9.66 16.62 28.33
C GLY A 536 8.50 15.78 28.86
N TYR A 537 8.41 14.54 28.39
CA TYR A 537 7.43 13.60 28.91
C TYR A 537 8.04 12.83 30.08
N TYR A 538 7.24 12.64 31.13
CA TYR A 538 7.58 11.79 32.26
C TYR A 538 6.38 10.92 32.59
N LYS A 539 6.62 9.64 32.81
CA LYS A 539 5.67 8.75 33.48
C LYS A 539 6.42 7.76 34.37
N TYR A 540 5.72 7.27 35.38
CA TYR A 540 6.06 6.01 35.99
C TYR A 540 5.33 4.90 35.23
N ASP A 541 6.06 3.87 34.81
CA ASP A 541 5.50 2.71 34.13
C ASP A 541 5.43 1.55 35.13
N GLU A 542 4.22 1.23 35.59
CA GLU A 542 3.98 0.24 36.65
C GLU A 542 4.40 -1.16 36.21
N ASP A 543 4.17 -1.52 34.95
CA ASP A 543 4.54 -2.81 34.39
C ASP A 543 6.06 -2.99 34.40
N LEU A 544 6.80 -1.93 34.02
CA LEU A 544 8.26 -1.94 34.04
C LEU A 544 8.86 -1.68 35.43
N MET A 545 8.09 -1.14 36.39
CA MET A 545 8.60 -0.55 37.64
C MET A 545 9.76 0.42 37.37
N ALA A 546 9.53 1.33 36.41
CA ALA A 546 10.57 2.21 35.90
C ALA A 546 10.05 3.63 35.65
N GLN A 547 10.96 4.59 35.80
CA GLN A 547 10.74 5.96 35.36
C GLN A 547 11.04 6.04 33.86
N VAL A 548 10.10 6.57 33.09
CA VAL A 548 10.27 6.76 31.65
C VAL A 548 10.25 8.25 31.35
N VAL A 549 11.36 8.75 30.82
CA VAL A 549 11.54 10.16 30.45
C VAL A 549 11.76 10.26 28.95
N ALA A 550 11.03 11.14 28.25
CA ALA A 550 11.32 11.48 26.86
C ALA A 550 11.75 12.94 26.74
N LEU A 551 13.00 13.16 26.33
CA LEU A 551 13.59 14.47 26.14
C LEU A 551 13.59 14.84 24.65
N PRO A 552 12.89 15.90 24.23
CA PRO A 552 12.81 16.28 22.82
C PRO A 552 14.11 16.95 22.34
N PHE A 553 14.46 16.67 21.09
CA PHE A 553 15.40 17.49 20.32
C PHE A 553 14.71 18.73 19.76
N GLN A 554 15.47 19.68 19.21
CA GLN A 554 15.00 20.98 18.75
C GLN A 554 13.80 20.90 17.79
N ASN A 555 13.81 19.92 16.88
CA ASN A 555 12.72 19.69 15.93
C ASN A 555 11.42 19.15 16.57
N ARG A 556 11.47 18.71 17.83
CA ARG A 556 10.37 18.07 18.60
C ARG A 556 9.75 16.80 17.98
N ARG A 557 10.24 16.36 16.83
CA ARG A 557 9.85 15.11 16.14
C ARG A 557 10.71 13.92 16.57
N ILE A 558 11.94 14.18 16.99
CA ILE A 558 12.87 13.20 17.55
C ILE A 558 13.02 13.47 19.05
N GLN A 559 13.19 12.40 19.82
CA GLN A 559 13.41 12.47 21.26
C GLN A 559 14.33 11.34 21.72
N LEU A 560 15.04 11.59 22.83
CA LEU A 560 15.71 10.53 23.59
C LEU A 560 14.75 10.01 24.64
N VAL A 561 14.41 8.72 24.56
CA VAL A 561 13.64 8.02 25.60
C VAL A 561 14.62 7.32 26.54
N ILE A 562 14.51 7.60 27.83
CA ILE A 562 15.30 7.01 28.90
C ILE A 562 14.34 6.20 29.77
N VAL A 563 14.63 4.92 29.96
CA VAL A 563 13.92 4.04 30.88
C VAL A 563 14.87 3.71 32.02
N LEU A 564 14.54 4.18 33.22
CA LEU A 564 15.39 4.10 34.40
C LEU A 564 14.71 3.26 35.48
N PRO A 565 15.34 2.18 35.98
CA PRO A 565 14.77 1.39 37.06
C PRO A 565 14.72 2.22 38.35
N GLU A 566 13.73 1.94 39.20
CA GLU A 566 13.58 2.60 40.50
C GLU A 566 14.70 2.22 41.49
N GLN A 567 15.11 0.94 41.45
CA GLN A 567 16.16 0.40 42.31
C GLN A 567 17.54 0.61 41.69
N LYS A 568 18.54 0.92 42.52
CA LYS A 568 19.93 1.15 42.09
C LYS A 568 20.57 -0.05 41.39
N ASP A 569 20.15 -1.25 41.76
CA ASP A 569 20.53 -2.55 41.19
C ASP A 569 19.42 -3.14 40.29
N GLY A 570 18.38 -2.36 39.99
CA GLY A 570 17.17 -2.82 39.30
C GLY A 570 17.29 -3.04 37.80
N ILE A 571 18.47 -2.82 37.19
CA ILE A 571 18.68 -2.94 35.74
C ILE A 571 18.29 -4.34 35.24
N LYS A 572 18.65 -5.40 35.97
CA LYS A 572 18.36 -6.79 35.57
C LYS A 572 16.86 -7.07 35.53
N ASN A 573 16.13 -6.62 36.54
CA ASN A 573 14.67 -6.77 36.60
C ASN A 573 13.99 -5.94 35.49
N LEU A 574 14.48 -4.74 35.21
CA LEU A 574 14.00 -3.93 34.10
C LEU A 574 14.21 -4.64 32.76
N GLU A 575 15.39 -5.21 32.52
CA GLU A 575 15.69 -5.98 31.31
C GLU A 575 14.76 -7.19 31.15
N GLU A 576 14.52 -7.95 32.22
CA GLU A 576 13.59 -9.10 32.24
C GLU A 576 12.14 -8.70 31.92
N LYS A 577 11.74 -7.47 32.25
CA LYS A 577 10.40 -6.94 31.95
C LYS A 577 10.30 -6.36 30.54
N LEU A 578 11.31 -5.58 30.11
CA LEU A 578 11.40 -4.99 28.77
C LEU A 578 11.30 -6.05 27.67
N VAL A 579 11.82 -7.24 27.94
CA VAL A 579 11.68 -8.48 27.16
C VAL A 579 10.24 -8.75 26.71
N SER A 580 9.26 -8.54 27.58
CA SER A 580 7.82 -8.75 27.29
C SER A 580 7.08 -7.49 26.86
N THR A 581 7.77 -6.34 26.87
CA THR A 581 7.16 -5.05 26.57
C THR A 581 7.29 -4.73 25.09
N SER A 582 6.16 -4.42 24.45
CA SER A 582 6.17 -3.83 23.12
C SER A 582 6.74 -2.41 23.21
N LEU A 583 7.92 -2.17 22.60
CA LEU A 583 8.56 -0.85 22.60
C LEU A 583 7.69 0.20 21.86
N THR A 584 6.94 -0.22 20.85
CA THR A 584 5.96 0.64 20.17
C THR A 584 4.80 1.01 21.12
N GLN A 585 4.33 0.07 21.94
CA GLN A 585 3.31 0.36 22.94
C GLN A 585 3.83 1.24 24.09
N LEU A 586 5.05 0.99 24.57
CA LEU A 586 5.72 1.78 25.60
C LEU A 586 5.79 3.26 25.19
N THR A 587 6.21 3.49 23.94
CA THR A 587 6.28 4.83 23.34
C THR A 587 4.90 5.40 23.05
N LYS A 588 3.95 4.66 22.47
CA LYS A 588 2.57 5.15 22.26
C LYS A 588 1.89 5.59 23.57
N ASN A 589 2.07 4.82 24.65
CA ASN A 589 1.47 5.14 25.95
C ASN A 589 2.11 6.36 26.63
N LEU A 590 3.34 6.75 26.28
CA LEU A 590 3.93 8.01 26.77
C LEU A 590 3.10 9.23 26.34
N TYR A 591 2.34 9.15 25.24
CA TYR A 591 1.62 10.29 24.65
C TYR A 591 0.10 10.27 24.88
N LYS A 592 -0.47 9.17 25.42
CA LYS A 592 -1.93 9.00 25.54
C LYS A 592 -2.63 9.92 26.55
N ASN A 593 -1.92 10.52 27.49
CA ASN A 593 -2.54 11.27 28.60
C ASN A 593 -2.64 12.79 28.38
N TYR A 594 -2.44 13.30 27.15
CA TYR A 594 -2.43 14.74 26.89
C TYR A 594 -3.69 15.26 26.16
N GLY A 595 -4.86 14.75 26.56
CA GLY A 595 -6.17 15.29 26.17
C GLY A 595 -6.84 16.17 27.25
N SER A 596 -6.19 16.41 28.40
CA SER A 596 -6.89 17.05 29.53
C SER A 596 -5.99 17.84 30.50
N GLN A 597 -5.00 18.61 30.01
CA GLN A 597 -4.46 19.78 30.72
C GLN A 597 -4.01 20.88 29.75
#